data_AF-A0A2J1DXG1-F1
#
_entry.id   AF-A0A2J1DXG1-F1
#
_cell.length_a   1.000
_cell.length_b   1.000
_cell.length_c   1.000
_cell.angle_alpha   90.00
_cell.angle_beta   90.00
_cell.angle_gamma   90.00
#
_symmetry.space_group_name_H-M   'P 1'
#
loop_
_entity.id
_entity.type
_entity.pdbx_description
1 polymer ?
#
loop_
_entity_poly.entity_id
_entity_poly.type
_entity_poly.pdbx_seq_one_letter_code
_entity_poly.pdbx_strand_id
1 'polypeptide(L)'
;MSQENPEISELFERLADENTSLKHTDLALLSDLNNQEIAAFKDFWTGMSPERRLDIVSRLGELAEDDVSLDFDSIFVRTMHDPNPEVRAKSVDDLWECNRPSLVDHLLSLS
;
A
#
# COMPACT_ATOMS: atom_id res chain seq x y z
N MET A 1 20.64 -13.28 -9.04
CA MET A 1 20.85 -11.83 -8.85
C MET A 1 19.52 -11.18 -9.20
N SER A 2 18.72 -10.85 -8.18
CA SER A 2 17.49 -10.10 -8.41
C SER A 2 17.91 -8.72 -8.88
N GLN A 3 17.61 -8.37 -10.13
CA GLN A 3 17.94 -7.05 -10.66
C GLN A 3 17.06 -6.05 -9.91
N GLU A 4 17.68 -5.15 -9.15
CA GLU A 4 16.96 -4.01 -8.57
C GLU A 4 16.27 -3.25 -9.72
N ASN A 5 14.97 -2.98 -9.59
CA ASN A 5 14.23 -2.19 -10.56
C ASN A 5 14.45 -0.71 -10.19
N PRO A 6 15.33 0.04 -10.87
CA PRO A 6 15.65 1.41 -10.47
C PRO A 6 14.41 2.33 -10.53
N GLU A 7 13.47 2.04 -11.43
CA GLU A 7 12.26 2.84 -11.60
C GLU A 7 11.31 2.73 -10.40
N ILE A 8 11.21 1.54 -9.78
CA ILE A 8 10.37 1.37 -8.57
C ILE A 8 10.99 2.05 -7.35
N SER A 9 12.32 2.03 -7.24
CA SER A 9 13.01 2.72 -6.15
C SER A 9 12.82 4.24 -6.23
N GLU A 10 12.95 4.82 -7.42
CA GLU A 10 12.68 6.26 -7.64
C GLU A 10 11.21 6.60 -7.37
N LEU A 11 10.28 5.71 -7.73
CA LEU A 11 8.87 5.86 -7.36
C LEU A 11 8.71 5.93 -5.83
N PHE A 12 9.28 4.98 -5.10
CA PHE A 12 9.18 4.95 -3.63
C PHE A 12 9.80 6.17 -2.97
N GLU A 13 10.94 6.66 -3.45
CA GLU A 13 11.55 7.89 -2.94
C GLU A 13 10.63 9.11 -3.12
N ARG A 14 9.99 9.25 -4.30
CA ARG A 14 9.04 10.34 -4.55
C ARG A 14 7.80 10.23 -3.67
N LEU A 15 7.31 9.01 -3.44
CA LEU A 15 6.18 8.78 -2.53
C LEU A 15 6.55 9.02 -1.07
N ALA A 16 7.79 8.75 -0.67
CA ALA A 16 8.28 8.97 0.69
C ALA A 16 8.55 10.45 1.03
N ASP A 17 8.79 11.30 0.03
CA ASP A 17 8.98 12.74 0.26
C ASP A 17 7.68 13.42 0.73
N GLU A 18 7.66 13.78 2.01
CA GLU A 18 6.53 14.43 2.69
C GLU A 18 6.23 15.85 2.15
N ASN A 19 7.18 16.48 1.46
CA ASN A 19 6.97 17.78 0.84
C ASN A 19 6.35 17.67 -0.56
N THR A 20 6.26 16.46 -1.09
CA THR A 20 5.73 16.19 -2.43
C THR A 20 4.28 15.70 -2.32
N SER A 21 3.40 16.33 -3.10
CA SER A 21 2.01 15.88 -3.24
C SER A 21 1.96 14.49 -3.85
N LEU A 22 1.14 13.61 -3.28
CA LEU A 22 0.86 12.31 -3.86
C LEU A 22 0.11 12.49 -5.18
N LYS A 23 0.76 12.12 -6.29
CA LYS A 23 0.15 12.19 -7.61
C LYS A 23 -0.58 10.89 -7.89
N HIS A 24 -1.78 10.99 -8.45
CA HIS A 24 -2.54 9.83 -8.94
C HIS A 24 -1.69 8.96 -9.87
N THR A 25 -0.92 9.56 -10.79
CA THR A 25 -0.08 8.80 -11.73
C THR A 25 1.01 7.99 -11.05
N ASP A 26 1.55 8.48 -9.93
CA ASP A 26 2.59 7.77 -9.19
C ASP A 26 1.98 6.67 -8.32
N LEU A 27 0.84 6.93 -7.67
CA LEU A 27 0.12 5.93 -6.88
C LEU A 27 -0.42 4.78 -7.74
N ALA A 28 -0.92 5.05 -8.94
CA ALA A 28 -1.41 4.01 -9.85
C ALA A 28 -0.31 3.01 -10.27
N LEU A 29 0.97 3.42 -10.27
CA LEU A 29 2.10 2.52 -10.53
C LEU A 29 2.34 1.51 -9.40
N LEU A 30 1.68 1.66 -8.26
CA LEU A 30 1.68 0.67 -7.18
C LEU A 30 0.67 -0.47 -7.40
N SER A 31 -0.08 -0.46 -8.50
CA SER A 31 -1.02 -1.54 -8.82
C SER A 31 -0.27 -2.81 -9.21
N ASP A 32 -0.75 -3.96 -8.74
CA ASP A 32 -0.25 -5.30 -9.10
C ASP A 32 1.27 -5.49 -8.91
N LEU A 33 1.82 -4.93 -7.82
CA LEU A 33 3.24 -5.10 -7.49
C LEU A 33 3.61 -6.58 -7.37
N ASN A 34 4.70 -6.97 -8.02
CA ASN A 34 5.20 -8.33 -7.94
C ASN A 34 5.92 -8.58 -6.60
N ASN A 35 6.25 -9.85 -6.32
CA ASN A 35 6.89 -10.24 -5.06
C ASN A 35 8.19 -9.50 -4.74
N GLN A 36 8.98 -9.13 -5.75
CA GLN A 36 10.23 -8.40 -5.56
C GLN A 36 9.95 -6.93 -5.21
N GLU A 37 8.97 -6.31 -5.86
CA GLU A 37 8.56 -4.92 -5.61
C GLU A 37 7.90 -4.78 -4.25
N ILE A 38 7.08 -5.74 -3.82
CA ILE A 38 6.51 -5.78 -2.46
C ILE A 38 7.59 -5.93 -1.39
N ALA A 39 8.63 -6.73 -1.65
CA ALA A 39 9.76 -6.85 -0.74
C ALA A 39 10.49 -5.51 -0.58
N ALA A 40 10.72 -4.79 -1.69
CA ALA A 40 11.31 -3.45 -1.66
C ALA A 40 10.38 -2.44 -0.96
N PHE A 41 9.09 -2.44 -1.28
CA PHE A 41 8.08 -1.57 -0.65
C PHE A 41 8.14 -1.61 0.87
N LYS A 42 8.30 -2.80 1.46
CA LYS A 42 8.38 -2.96 2.93
C LYS A 42 9.49 -2.12 3.56
N ASP A 43 10.67 -2.09 2.93
CA ASP A 43 11.83 -1.39 3.49
C ASP A 43 11.60 0.13 3.45
N PHE A 44 11.07 0.64 2.33
CA PHE A 44 10.67 2.05 2.19
C PHE A 44 9.50 2.43 3.11
N TRP A 45 8.53 1.54 3.27
CA TRP A 45 7.31 1.78 4.04
C TRP A 45 7.61 2.23 5.46
N THR A 46 8.54 1.53 6.13
CA THR A 46 8.87 1.80 7.53
C THR A 46 9.65 3.09 7.77
N GLY A 47 10.20 3.70 6.72
CA GLY A 47 10.98 4.94 6.81
C GLY A 47 10.13 6.22 6.81
N MET A 48 8.85 6.15 6.45
CA MET A 48 7.96 7.31 6.37
C MET A 48 7.30 7.63 7.71
N SER A 49 6.87 8.88 7.91
CA SER A 49 6.01 9.23 9.05
C SER A 49 4.68 8.46 9.03
N PRO A 50 4.06 8.21 10.20
CA PRO A 50 2.75 7.57 10.26
C PRO A 50 1.67 8.31 9.46
N GLU A 51 1.72 9.65 9.44
CA GLU A 51 0.81 10.51 8.69
C GLU A 51 0.96 10.28 7.18
N ARG A 52 2.19 10.25 6.68
CA ARG A 52 2.43 9.97 5.25
C ARG A 52 1.98 8.58 4.83
N ARG A 53 2.17 7.59 5.71
CA ARG A 53 1.68 6.22 5.47
C ARG A 53 0.15 6.19 5.41
N LEU A 54 -0.53 6.87 6.32
CA LEU A 54 -1.98 6.97 6.31
C LEU A 54 -2.51 7.67 5.05
N ASP A 55 -1.87 8.76 4.63
CA ASP A 55 -2.21 9.46 3.39
C ASP A 55 -2.10 8.53 2.18
N ILE A 56 -1.01 7.77 2.06
CA ILE A 56 -0.80 6.83 0.96
C ILE A 56 -1.91 5.77 0.93
N VAL A 57 -2.15 5.05 2.04
CA VAL A 57 -3.18 3.99 2.07
C VAL A 57 -4.55 4.58 1.74
N SER A 58 -4.89 5.74 2.30
CA SER A 58 -6.19 6.38 2.05
C SER A 58 -6.38 6.70 0.57
N ARG A 59 -5.35 7.25 -0.08
CA ARG A 59 -5.39 7.56 -1.51
C ARG A 59 -5.44 6.31 -2.39
N LEU A 60 -4.79 5.21 -1.99
CA LEU A 60 -4.89 3.95 -2.73
C LEU A 60 -6.31 3.39 -2.70
N GLY A 61 -6.99 3.45 -1.55
CA GLY A 61 -8.41 3.10 -1.43
C GLY A 61 -9.27 3.94 -2.36
N GLU A 62 -9.16 5.27 -2.30
CA GLU A 62 -9.88 6.19 -3.19
C GLU A 62 -9.67 5.85 -4.69
N LEU A 63 -8.44 5.52 -5.08
CA LEU A 63 -8.12 5.16 -6.46
C LEU A 63 -8.72 3.82 -6.89
N ALA A 64 -8.77 2.82 -6.00
CA ALA A 64 -9.38 1.53 -6.30
C ALA A 64 -10.91 1.63 -6.38
N GLU A 65 -11.52 2.53 -5.61
CA GLU A 65 -12.94 2.86 -5.73
C GLU A 65 -13.26 3.52 -7.08
N ASP A 66 -12.41 4.44 -7.53
CA ASP A 66 -12.56 5.17 -8.80
C ASP A 66 -12.24 4.31 -10.05
N ASP A 67 -11.23 3.44 -9.97
CA ASP A 67 -10.77 2.58 -11.07
C ASP A 67 -10.53 1.13 -10.60
N VAL A 68 -11.55 0.29 -10.84
CA VAL A 68 -11.55 -1.14 -10.49
C VAL A 68 -10.51 -1.98 -11.25
N SER A 69 -9.79 -1.41 -12.23
CA SER A 69 -8.68 -2.11 -12.90
C SER A 69 -7.38 -2.08 -12.09
N LEU A 70 -7.31 -1.22 -11.07
CA LEU A 70 -6.18 -1.13 -10.14
C LEU A 70 -6.34 -2.15 -9.00
N ASP A 71 -5.27 -2.89 -8.70
CA ASP A 71 -5.23 -3.86 -7.59
C ASP A 71 -4.10 -3.49 -6.63
N PHE A 72 -4.46 -3.06 -5.41
CA PHE A 72 -3.52 -2.69 -4.35
C PHE A 72 -3.55 -3.68 -3.17
N ASP A 73 -4.18 -4.84 -3.32
CA ASP A 73 -4.41 -5.76 -2.20
C ASP A 73 -3.12 -6.29 -1.59
N SER A 74 -2.10 -6.52 -2.42
CA SER A 74 -0.78 -6.93 -1.95
C SER A 74 -0.16 -5.90 -0.99
N ILE A 75 -0.48 -4.62 -1.17
CA ILE A 75 -0.09 -3.53 -0.29
C ILE A 75 -0.97 -3.51 0.96
N PHE A 76 -2.30 -3.56 0.82
CA PHE A 76 -3.20 -3.50 1.98
C PHE A 76 -2.99 -4.68 2.96
N VAL A 77 -2.74 -5.89 2.44
CA VAL A 77 -2.39 -7.08 3.25
C VAL A 77 -1.09 -6.85 4.04
N ARG A 78 -0.19 -6.01 3.55
CA ARG A 78 1.03 -5.64 4.25
C ARG A 78 0.79 -4.54 5.28
N THR A 79 0.06 -3.50 4.91
CA THR A 79 -0.16 -2.30 5.73
C THR A 79 -1.19 -2.51 6.84
N MET A 80 -2.02 -3.56 6.76
CA MET A 80 -2.89 -3.98 7.88
C MET A 80 -2.10 -4.41 9.13
N HIS A 81 -0.78 -4.60 9.02
CA HIS A 81 0.13 -4.87 10.15
C HIS A 81 0.95 -3.64 10.58
N ASP A 82 0.62 -2.44 10.10
CA ASP A 82 1.34 -1.21 10.43
C ASP A 82 1.34 -0.92 11.95
N PRO A 83 2.42 -0.36 12.52
CA PRO A 83 2.42 0.06 13.92
C PRO A 83 1.35 1.11 14.25
N ASN A 84 0.99 1.99 13.32
CA ASN A 84 -0.07 2.97 13.51
C ASN A 84 -1.46 2.30 13.38
N PRO A 85 -2.33 2.38 14.41
CA PRO A 85 -3.68 1.80 14.35
C PRO A 85 -4.58 2.36 13.25
N GLU A 86 -4.44 3.63 12.88
CA GLU A 86 -5.25 4.25 11.82
C GLU A 86 -4.91 3.68 10.44
N VAL A 87 -3.62 3.47 10.19
CA VAL A 87 -3.14 2.81 8.95
C VAL A 87 -3.67 1.37 8.89
N ARG A 88 -3.66 0.64 10.00
CA ARG A 88 -4.22 -0.72 10.05
C ARG A 88 -5.71 -0.72 9.75
N ALA A 89 -6.47 0.17 10.38
CA ALA A 89 -7.91 0.27 10.21
C ALA A 89 -8.26 0.55 8.75
N LYS A 90 -7.65 1.59 8.15
CA LYS A 90 -7.91 1.95 6.75
C LYS A 90 -7.55 0.79 5.79
N SER A 91 -6.42 0.12 6.01
CA SER A 91 -6.04 -1.03 5.17
C SER A 91 -7.04 -2.19 5.25
N VAL A 92 -7.63 -2.44 6.41
CA VAL A 92 -8.67 -3.47 6.60
C VAL A 92 -9.98 -3.04 5.94
N ASP A 93 -10.36 -1.77 6.08
CA ASP A 93 -11.56 -1.22 5.47
C ASP A 93 -11.48 -1.34 3.93
N ASP A 94 -10.37 -0.93 3.32
CA ASP A 94 -10.14 -1.03 1.88
C ASP A 94 -10.20 -2.48 1.36
N LEU A 95 -9.60 -3.43 2.10
CA LEU A 95 -9.68 -4.87 1.75
C LEU A 95 -11.10 -5.42 1.86
N TRP A 96 -11.90 -4.91 2.80
CA TRP A 96 -13.28 -5.34 3.00
C TRP A 96 -14.20 -4.80 1.90
N GLU A 97 -14.02 -3.55 1.49
CA GLU A 97 -14.79 -2.91 0.41
C GLU A 97 -14.53 -3.57 -0.95
N CYS A 98 -13.31 -4.07 -1.17
CA CYS A 98 -12.96 -4.91 -2.33
C CYS A 98 -13.57 -6.34 -2.29
N ASN A 99 -14.38 -6.67 -1.27
CA ASN A 99 -15.21 -7.88 -1.15
C ASN A 99 -14.47 -9.22 -1.37
N ARG A 100 -13.29 -9.40 -0.75
CA ARG A 100 -12.57 -10.68 -0.77
C ARG A 100 -12.93 -11.56 0.46
N PRO A 101 -13.57 -12.73 0.27
CA PRO A 101 -13.97 -13.64 1.36
C PRO A 101 -12.80 -14.16 2.22
N SER A 102 -11.56 -14.13 1.70
CA SER A 102 -10.35 -14.61 2.37
C SER A 102 -9.88 -13.74 3.53
N LEU A 103 -10.41 -12.52 3.68
CA LEU A 103 -10.01 -11.61 4.75
C LEU A 103 -10.51 -12.06 6.12
N VAL A 104 -11.65 -12.76 6.16
CA VAL A 104 -12.25 -13.27 7.41
C VAL A 104 -11.30 -14.22 8.13
N ASP A 105 -10.70 -15.16 7.42
CA ASP A 105 -9.77 -16.13 8.00
C ASP A 105 -8.49 -15.46 8.53
N HIS A 106 -8.02 -14.43 7.84
CA HIS A 106 -6.82 -13.70 8.25
C HIS A 106 -7.07 -12.80 9.47
N LEU A 107 -8.22 -12.12 9.55
CA LEU A 107 -8.61 -11.33 10.72
C LEU A 107 -8.83 -12.18 11.97
N LEU A 108 -9.39 -13.39 11.81
CA LEU A 108 -9.54 -14.34 12.93
C LEU A 108 -8.19 -14.89 13.44
N SER A 109 -7.14 -14.86 12.62
CA SER A 109 -5.80 -15.31 13.03
C SER A 109 -4.99 -14.28 13.82
N LEU A 110 -5.47 -13.05 13.93
CA LEU A 110 -4.85 -11.96 14.68
C LEU A 110 -5.20 -11.96 16.19
N SER A 111 -6.05 -12.88 16.63
CA SER A 111 -6.49 -13.01 18.03
C SER A 111 -5.53 -13.79 18.92
#